data_AF-A0AAN5XKN1-F1
#
_entry.id   AF-A0AAN5XKN1-F1
#
_cell.length_a   1.000
_cell.length_b   1.000
_cell.length_c   1.000
_cell.angle_alpha   90.00
_cell.angle_beta   90.00
_cell.angle_gamma   90.00
#
_symmetry.space_group_name_H-M   'P 1'
#
loop_
_entity.id
_entity.type
_entity.pdbx_description
1 polymer ?
#
loop_
_entity_poly.entity_id
_entity_poly.type
_entity_poly.pdbx_seq_one_letter_code
_entity_poly.pdbx_strand_id
1 'polypeptide(L)'
;MVMKEADILKGILYPIILQAGYEKDEIALDYFIKSNIGGGEIRLRPDIVLFDEKTPLLVIELKHSLSTDKQNKAMEQALFYSNEIGLPIFAITDGISFYLYSSDKSMVTKIDSIEGAKQKLKFLLSKKSLKGLIGNIEEDTGKVTSIIELERKWLTQIDEEVLFLDDGQNELKYIGAKVVSYLGERVFEKFCVQEGIPYKNINLVSSFDFMVGTEKVEVKATLVNNKSKAYKFRYHQKNTATTIICVVIYGDLDDEALLGYNFTQAEVVGFARTDELKNKTSVAPIIKQSDLLPINKWIEGIKGGISR
;
A
#
# COMPACT_ATOMS: atom_id res chain seq x y z
N MET A 1 23.57 23.03 -9.16
CA MET A 1 23.90 22.79 -10.58
C MET A 1 22.64 22.24 -11.23
N VAL A 2 22.15 22.83 -12.32
CA VAL A 2 20.93 22.38 -13.01
C VAL A 2 21.29 21.18 -13.88
N MET A 3 20.67 20.01 -13.63
CA MET A 3 20.88 18.82 -14.45
C MET A 3 20.18 18.96 -15.80
N LYS A 4 20.78 18.45 -16.87
CA LYS A 4 20.13 18.39 -18.18
C LYS A 4 19.12 17.23 -18.20
N GLU A 5 18.08 17.37 -19.01
CA GLU A 5 17.07 16.34 -19.24
C GLU A 5 17.68 14.98 -19.61
N ALA A 6 18.66 14.94 -20.50
CA ALA A 6 19.35 13.69 -20.85
C ALA A 6 20.08 13.04 -19.65
N ASP A 7 20.61 13.84 -18.72
CA ASP A 7 21.31 13.35 -17.53
C ASP A 7 20.30 12.84 -16.49
N ILE A 8 19.16 13.52 -16.34
CA ILE A 8 18.03 13.07 -15.51
C ILE A 8 17.51 11.72 -16.02
N LEU A 9 17.27 11.62 -17.33
CA LEU A 9 16.79 10.39 -17.96
C LEU A 9 17.76 9.24 -17.71
N LYS A 10 19.03 9.38 -18.11
CA LYS A 10 20.02 8.29 -18.04
C LYS A 10 20.48 7.97 -16.62
N GLY A 11 20.63 8.99 -15.77
CA GLY A 11 21.19 8.86 -14.43
C GLY A 11 20.18 8.51 -13.35
N ILE A 12 18.90 8.87 -13.54
CA ILE A 12 17.88 8.77 -12.49
C ILE A 12 16.71 7.89 -12.95
N LEU A 13 15.96 8.32 -13.97
CA LEU A 13 14.70 7.64 -14.30
C LEU A 13 14.89 6.30 -14.97
N TYR A 14 15.74 6.22 -15.99
CA TYR A 14 15.93 5.00 -16.77
C TYR A 14 16.37 3.80 -15.91
N PRO A 15 17.34 3.93 -14.98
CA PRO A 15 17.65 2.87 -14.03
C PRO A 15 16.47 2.45 -13.14
N ILE A 16 15.66 3.40 -12.67
CA ILE A 16 14.51 3.11 -11.81
C ILE A 16 13.41 2.39 -12.60
N ILE A 17 13.16 2.79 -13.85
CA ILE A 17 12.21 2.13 -14.75
C ILE A 17 12.65 0.69 -15.02
N LEU A 18 13.92 0.45 -15.34
CA LEU A 18 14.44 -0.93 -15.51
C LEU A 18 14.28 -1.75 -14.22
N GLN A 19 14.56 -1.17 -13.06
CA GLN A 19 14.34 -1.85 -11.77
C GLN A 19 12.86 -2.13 -11.50
N ALA A 20 11.94 -1.33 -12.03
CA ALA A 20 10.50 -1.54 -11.93
C ALA A 20 10.00 -2.72 -12.81
N GLY A 21 10.88 -3.33 -13.59
CA GLY A 21 10.63 -4.59 -14.32
C GLY A 21 10.31 -4.44 -15.80
N TYR A 22 10.68 -3.31 -16.42
CA TYR A 22 10.53 -3.10 -17.87
C TYR A 22 11.74 -3.63 -18.63
N GLU A 23 11.48 -4.23 -19.78
CA GLU A 23 12.51 -4.50 -20.78
C GLU A 23 12.82 -3.25 -21.61
N LYS A 24 13.93 -3.24 -22.35
CA LYS A 24 14.40 -2.03 -23.05
C LYS A 24 13.46 -1.62 -24.19
N ASP A 25 12.84 -2.59 -24.85
CA ASP A 25 11.86 -2.41 -25.91
C ASP A 25 10.49 -1.95 -25.40
N GLU A 26 10.26 -2.04 -24.09
CA GLU A 26 9.06 -1.54 -23.41
C GLU A 26 9.20 -0.08 -22.94
N ILE A 27 10.34 0.56 -23.22
CA ILE A 27 10.64 1.95 -22.87
C ILE A 27 10.92 2.72 -24.16
N ALA A 28 9.92 3.41 -24.70
CA ALA A 28 10.10 4.22 -25.89
C ALA A 28 10.54 5.64 -25.53
N LEU A 29 11.69 6.05 -26.05
CA LEU A 29 12.25 7.41 -25.91
C LEU A 29 12.07 8.24 -27.20
N ASP A 30 11.61 7.60 -28.26
CA ASP A 30 11.43 8.14 -29.61
C ASP A 30 10.04 7.82 -30.15
N TYR A 31 9.05 7.69 -29.26
CA TYR A 31 7.66 7.47 -29.63
C TYR A 31 7.09 8.70 -30.34
N PHE A 32 6.48 8.51 -31.52
CA PHE A 32 5.87 9.60 -32.28
C PHE A 32 4.35 9.46 -32.32
N ILE A 33 3.67 10.49 -31.84
CA ILE A 33 2.24 10.67 -31.96
C ILE A 33 1.97 11.47 -33.23
N LYS A 34 1.09 10.96 -34.09
CA LYS A 34 0.54 11.70 -35.22
C LYS A 34 -0.74 12.38 -34.76
N SER A 35 -0.74 13.70 -34.74
CA SER A 35 -1.93 14.48 -34.35
C SER A 35 -2.29 15.48 -35.46
N ASN A 36 -3.58 15.70 -35.66
CA ASN A 36 -4.10 16.63 -36.66
C ASN A 36 -4.52 17.93 -35.99
N ILE A 37 -3.57 18.87 -35.85
CA ILE A 37 -3.82 20.18 -35.26
C ILE A 37 -3.87 21.22 -36.38
N GLY A 38 -4.96 21.99 -36.45
CA GLY A 38 -5.08 23.12 -37.39
C GLY A 38 -5.12 22.73 -38.87
N GLY A 39 -5.52 21.49 -39.20
CA GLY A 39 -5.63 21.00 -40.58
C GLY A 39 -4.35 20.43 -41.19
N GLY A 40 -3.29 20.25 -40.39
CA GLY A 40 -2.05 19.58 -40.80
C GLY A 40 -1.63 18.47 -39.83
N GLU A 41 -0.93 17.46 -40.35
CA GLU A 41 -0.36 16.37 -39.55
C GLU A 41 0.92 16.86 -38.86
N ILE A 42 0.91 16.90 -37.53
CA ILE A 42 2.07 17.24 -36.70
C ILE A 42 2.57 15.97 -36.02
N ARG A 43 3.90 15.79 -35.98
CA ARG A 43 4.55 14.74 -35.20
C ARG A 43 4.95 15.28 -33.84
N LEU A 44 4.39 14.70 -32.81
CA LEU A 44 4.67 15.02 -31.42
C LEU A 44 5.46 13.88 -30.79
N ARG A 45 6.37 14.22 -29.87
CA ARG A 45 7.28 13.25 -29.25
C ARG A 45 7.27 13.43 -27.72
N PRO A 46 6.57 12.58 -26.96
CA PRO A 46 6.79 12.46 -25.52
C PRO A 46 8.23 12.05 -25.21
N ASP A 47 8.74 12.46 -24.04
CA ASP A 47 10.10 12.11 -23.62
C ASP A 47 10.24 10.62 -23.30
N ILE A 48 9.23 10.02 -22.65
CA ILE A 48 9.18 8.60 -22.32
C ILE A 48 7.74 8.10 -22.47
N VAL A 49 7.59 6.93 -23.10
CA VAL A 49 6.36 6.12 -23.03
C VAL A 49 6.71 4.74 -22.53
N LEU A 50 6.03 4.30 -21.48
CA LEU A 50 6.16 2.97 -20.91
C LEU A 50 5.09 2.05 -21.49
N PHE A 51 5.49 0.82 -21.81
CA PHE A 51 4.61 -0.22 -22.34
C PHE A 51 4.60 -1.44 -21.42
N ASP A 52 3.49 -2.18 -21.44
CA ASP A 52 3.49 -3.59 -21.10
C ASP A 52 3.23 -4.37 -22.38
N GLU A 53 4.26 -5.06 -22.85
CA GLU A 53 4.32 -5.62 -24.20
C GLU A 53 4.07 -4.52 -25.26
N LYS A 54 2.87 -4.49 -25.85
CA LYS A 54 2.48 -3.52 -26.88
C LYS A 54 1.45 -2.50 -26.40
N THR A 55 1.01 -2.61 -25.15
CA THR A 55 -0.02 -1.73 -24.59
C THR A 55 0.66 -0.57 -23.86
N PRO A 56 0.44 0.69 -24.26
CA PRO A 56 0.98 1.84 -23.55
C PRO A 56 0.36 1.91 -22.15
N LEU A 57 1.17 2.25 -21.14
CA LEU A 57 0.75 2.37 -19.75
C LEU A 57 0.89 3.78 -19.20
N LEU A 58 1.96 4.50 -19.58
CA LEU A 58 2.26 5.81 -19.00
C LEU A 58 3.10 6.65 -19.95
N VAL A 59 2.71 7.90 -20.12
CA VAL A 59 3.56 8.95 -20.68
C VAL A 59 4.23 9.70 -19.54
N ILE A 60 5.53 9.97 -19.67
CA ILE A 60 6.29 10.79 -18.72
C ILE A 60 6.94 11.95 -19.49
N GLU A 61 6.59 13.18 -19.13
CA GLU A 61 7.27 14.39 -19.61
C GLU A 61 8.37 14.80 -18.64
N LEU A 62 9.56 15.02 -19.18
CA LEU A 62 10.74 15.41 -18.43
C LEU A 62 10.98 16.91 -18.60
N LYS A 63 11.34 17.60 -17.51
CA LYS A 63 11.84 18.98 -17.58
C LYS A 63 13.10 19.13 -16.75
N HIS A 64 13.98 20.06 -17.08
CA HIS A 64 15.14 20.37 -16.22
C HIS A 64 14.79 21.06 -14.89
N SER A 65 13.56 21.57 -14.74
CA SER A 65 13.04 22.14 -13.49
C SER A 65 11.52 22.29 -13.56
N LEU A 66 10.83 21.98 -12.46
CA LEU A 66 9.38 22.19 -12.33
C LEU A 66 9.03 23.35 -11.38
N SER A 67 9.42 24.58 -11.70
CA SER A 67 8.79 25.76 -11.07
C SER A 67 7.30 25.83 -11.44
N THR A 68 6.44 26.47 -10.65
CA THR A 68 4.97 26.47 -10.83
C THR A 68 4.51 26.67 -12.28
N ASP A 69 5.02 27.70 -12.98
CA ASP A 69 4.66 27.97 -14.38
C ASP A 69 5.15 26.88 -15.36
N LYS A 70 6.30 26.28 -15.08
CA LYS A 70 6.88 25.19 -15.90
C LYS A 70 6.15 23.88 -15.63
N GLN A 71 5.68 23.66 -14.40
CA GLN A 71 4.88 22.51 -14.02
C GLN A 71 3.56 22.49 -14.79
N ASN A 72 2.85 23.62 -14.85
CA ASN A 72 1.59 23.71 -15.61
C ASN A 72 1.81 23.40 -17.10
N LYS A 73 2.87 23.95 -17.71
CA LYS A 73 3.20 23.66 -19.12
C LYS A 73 3.57 22.20 -19.36
N ALA A 74 4.39 21.61 -18.49
CA ALA A 74 4.75 20.20 -18.57
C ALA A 74 3.51 19.31 -18.41
N MET A 75 2.62 19.65 -17.47
CA MET A 75 1.37 18.94 -17.25
C MET A 75 0.45 19.01 -18.47
N GLU A 76 0.29 20.19 -19.07
CA GLU A 76 -0.51 20.34 -20.30
C GLU A 76 0.06 19.55 -21.47
N GLN A 77 1.38 19.54 -21.62
CA GLN A 77 2.07 18.78 -22.67
C GLN A 77 1.90 17.27 -22.47
N ALA A 78 2.14 16.78 -21.25
CA ALA A 78 1.98 15.38 -20.90
C ALA A 78 0.51 14.92 -21.02
N LEU A 79 -0.45 15.76 -20.59
CA LEU A 79 -1.88 15.51 -20.78
C LEU A 79 -2.24 15.40 -22.26
N PHE A 80 -1.73 16.30 -23.09
CA PHE A 80 -1.99 16.26 -24.53
C PHE A 80 -1.54 14.92 -25.12
N TYR A 81 -0.31 14.50 -24.82
CA TYR A 81 0.21 13.20 -25.27
C TYR A 81 -0.58 12.01 -24.72
N SER A 82 -0.97 12.07 -23.45
CA SER A 82 -1.82 11.07 -22.80
C SER A 82 -3.15 10.90 -23.54
N ASN A 83 -3.81 12.01 -23.87
CA ASN A 83 -5.10 12.01 -24.54
C ASN A 83 -5.01 11.44 -25.97
N GLU A 84 -3.96 11.77 -26.72
CA GLU A 84 -3.77 11.23 -28.07
C GLU A 84 -3.46 9.73 -28.07
N ILE A 85 -2.81 9.22 -27.01
CA ILE A 85 -2.54 7.77 -26.84
C ILE A 85 -3.74 7.04 -26.22
N GLY A 86 -4.66 7.77 -25.57
CA GLY A 86 -5.81 7.20 -24.85
C GLY A 86 -5.46 6.68 -23.45
N LEU A 87 -4.49 7.30 -22.78
CA LEU A 87 -4.10 6.94 -21.42
C LEU A 87 -4.87 7.78 -20.38
N PRO A 88 -5.37 7.15 -19.30
CA PRO A 88 -6.10 7.85 -18.25
C PRO A 88 -5.17 8.55 -17.23
N ILE A 89 -3.87 8.28 -17.29
CA ILE A 89 -2.85 8.85 -16.40
C ILE A 89 -1.59 9.26 -17.18
N PHE A 90 -0.91 10.28 -16.68
CA PHE A 90 0.36 10.78 -17.21
C PHE A 90 1.23 11.34 -16.08
N ALA A 91 2.53 11.44 -16.32
CA ALA A 91 3.47 11.94 -15.34
C ALA A 91 4.32 13.10 -15.86
N ILE A 92 4.79 13.91 -14.93
CA ILE A 92 5.84 14.90 -15.17
C ILE A 92 6.92 14.78 -14.10
N THR A 93 8.16 15.08 -14.45
CA THR A 93 9.28 15.01 -13.50
C THR A 93 10.45 15.87 -13.94
N ASP A 94 11.24 16.33 -12.96
CA ASP A 94 12.53 16.98 -13.19
C ASP A 94 13.73 16.20 -12.65
N GLY A 95 13.53 14.91 -12.34
CA GLY A 95 14.55 14.07 -11.72
C GLY A 95 14.75 14.31 -10.23
N ILE A 96 14.21 15.39 -9.67
CA ILE A 96 14.14 15.61 -8.22
C ILE A 96 12.77 15.20 -7.72
N SER A 97 11.71 15.67 -8.36
CA SER A 97 10.34 15.35 -8.00
C SER A 97 9.62 14.60 -9.13
N PHE A 98 8.65 13.78 -8.77
CA PHE A 98 7.80 13.04 -9.70
C PHE A 98 6.32 13.30 -9.36
N TYR A 99 5.54 13.65 -10.37
CA TYR A 99 4.12 13.94 -10.22
C TYR A 99 3.35 13.06 -11.19
N LEU A 100 2.37 12.32 -10.68
CA LEU A 100 1.44 11.54 -11.48
C LEU A 100 0.08 12.24 -11.44
N TYR A 101 -0.51 12.42 -12.62
CA TYR A 101 -1.79 13.05 -12.83
C TYR A 101 -2.72 12.10 -13.58
N SER A 102 -4.00 12.36 -13.46
CA SER A 102 -5.04 11.79 -14.30
C SER A 102 -5.46 12.74 -15.41
N SER A 103 -6.20 12.21 -16.39
CA SER A 103 -6.70 12.95 -17.56
C SER A 103 -7.53 14.20 -17.22
N ASP A 104 -8.19 14.22 -16.06
CA ASP A 104 -8.91 15.41 -15.52
C ASP A 104 -8.00 16.45 -14.85
N LYS A 105 -6.67 16.25 -14.94
CA LYS A 105 -5.60 17.05 -14.30
C LYS A 105 -5.55 16.94 -12.78
N SER A 106 -6.31 16.05 -12.16
CA SER A 106 -6.18 15.83 -10.72
C SER A 106 -4.88 15.06 -10.40
N MET A 107 -4.22 15.45 -9.32
CA MET A 107 -2.93 14.87 -8.93
C MET A 107 -3.18 13.55 -8.20
N VAL A 108 -2.72 12.46 -8.81
CA VAL A 108 -2.86 11.09 -8.27
C VAL A 108 -1.85 10.84 -7.17
N THR A 109 -0.59 11.22 -7.40
CA THR A 109 0.46 11.14 -6.39
C THR A 109 1.62 12.07 -6.70
N LYS A 110 2.39 12.39 -5.67
CA LYS A 110 3.60 13.22 -5.74
C LYS A 110 4.72 12.56 -4.94
N ILE A 111 5.93 12.65 -5.46
CA ILE A 111 7.17 12.30 -4.80
C ILE A 111 8.06 13.53 -4.87
N ASP A 112 8.24 14.21 -3.75
CA ASP A 112 9.03 15.46 -3.66
C ASP A 112 10.54 15.24 -3.79
N SER A 113 11.03 14.06 -3.41
CA SER A 113 12.43 13.66 -3.54
C SER A 113 12.55 12.24 -4.05
N ILE A 114 12.89 12.08 -5.32
CA ILE A 114 13.13 10.78 -5.96
C ILE A 114 14.28 10.06 -5.26
N GLU A 115 15.36 10.77 -4.91
CA GLU A 115 16.52 10.17 -4.22
C GLU A 115 16.12 9.54 -2.88
N GLY A 116 15.33 10.26 -2.07
CA GLY A 116 14.84 9.77 -0.78
C GLY A 116 13.74 8.71 -0.88
N ALA A 117 13.10 8.56 -2.05
CA ALA A 117 11.94 7.70 -2.25
C ALA A 117 12.06 6.77 -3.47
N LYS A 118 13.28 6.37 -3.84
CA LYS A 118 13.55 5.51 -5.01
C LYS A 118 12.70 4.24 -5.05
N GLN A 119 12.55 3.57 -3.91
CA GLN A 119 11.72 2.35 -3.83
C GLN A 119 10.23 2.65 -4.04
N LYS A 120 9.73 3.80 -3.58
CA LYS A 120 8.35 4.24 -3.82
C LYS A 120 8.13 4.50 -5.30
N LEU A 121 9.04 5.23 -5.96
CA LEU A 121 8.95 5.49 -7.39
C LEU A 121 9.04 4.19 -8.21
N LYS A 122 9.96 3.28 -7.85
CA LYS A 122 10.07 1.94 -8.46
C LYS A 122 8.77 1.15 -8.37
N PHE A 123 8.15 1.10 -7.19
CA PHE A 123 6.86 0.42 -7.00
C PHE A 123 5.76 1.07 -7.84
N LEU A 124 5.65 2.40 -7.78
CA LEU A 124 4.66 3.18 -8.53
C LEU A 124 4.74 2.90 -10.04
N LEU A 125 5.96 2.88 -10.59
CA LEU A 125 6.20 2.66 -12.00
C LEU A 125 5.99 1.20 -12.44
N SER A 126 5.93 0.24 -11.52
CA SER A 126 5.77 -1.18 -11.89
C SER A 126 4.47 -1.41 -12.68
N LYS A 127 4.51 -2.33 -13.66
CA LYS A 127 3.36 -2.68 -14.51
C LYS A 127 2.11 -3.03 -13.69
N LYS A 128 2.27 -3.82 -12.62
CA LYS A 128 1.18 -4.21 -11.70
C LYS A 128 0.53 -2.99 -11.04
N SER A 129 1.34 -2.05 -10.57
CA SER A 129 0.85 -0.81 -9.94
C SER A 129 0.09 0.04 -10.95
N LEU A 130 0.68 0.34 -12.10
CA LEU A 130 0.06 1.20 -13.12
C LEU A 130 -1.24 0.60 -13.69
N LYS A 131 -1.26 -0.70 -13.99
CA LYS A 131 -2.49 -1.40 -14.42
C LYS A 131 -3.59 -1.34 -13.37
N GLY A 132 -3.24 -1.48 -12.09
CA GLY A 132 -4.19 -1.33 -10.99
C GLY A 132 -4.77 0.08 -10.90
N LEU A 133 -3.95 1.12 -11.13
CA LEU A 133 -4.44 2.51 -11.17
C LEU A 133 -5.37 2.75 -12.34
N ILE A 134 -5.00 2.29 -13.54
CA ILE A 134 -5.79 2.43 -14.77
C ILE A 134 -7.15 1.76 -14.58
N GLY A 135 -7.20 0.51 -14.14
CA GLY A 135 -8.46 -0.22 -13.94
C GLY A 135 -9.40 0.46 -12.94
N ASN A 136 -8.87 1.03 -11.86
CA ASN A 136 -9.69 1.76 -10.88
C ASN A 136 -10.26 3.09 -11.41
N ILE A 137 -9.61 3.74 -12.39
CA ILE A 137 -10.10 4.98 -12.99
C ILE A 137 -11.24 4.68 -13.99
N GLU A 138 -11.16 3.56 -14.70
CA GLU A 138 -12.16 3.16 -15.68
C GLU A 138 -13.50 2.72 -15.03
N GLU A 139 -13.46 2.18 -13.80
CA GLU A 139 -14.66 1.75 -13.06
C GLU A 139 -15.47 2.91 -12.43
N ASP A 140 -14.87 4.11 -12.26
CA ASP A 140 -15.43 5.19 -11.42
C ASP A 140 -15.63 6.51 -12.23
N THR A 141 -16.49 6.50 -13.27
CA THR A 141 -17.12 7.64 -14.02
C THR A 141 -16.32 8.96 -14.24
N GLY A 142 -14.98 8.93 -14.27
CA GLY A 142 -14.13 10.10 -14.57
C GLY A 142 -13.72 10.95 -13.38
N LYS A 143 -13.76 10.45 -12.14
CA LYS A 143 -13.07 11.08 -10.99
C LYS A 143 -12.00 10.15 -10.45
N VAL A 144 -10.75 10.60 -10.52
CA VAL A 144 -9.63 9.81 -10.03
C VAL A 144 -9.56 9.94 -8.52
N THR A 145 -9.93 8.85 -7.85
CA THR A 145 -9.58 8.65 -6.45
C THR A 145 -8.04 8.59 -6.40
N SER A 146 -7.38 9.64 -5.89
CA SER A 146 -5.91 9.70 -5.81
C SER A 146 -5.35 8.43 -5.14
N ILE A 147 -4.07 8.04 -5.36
CA ILE A 147 -3.50 6.90 -4.60
C ILE A 147 -3.66 7.12 -3.09
N ILE A 148 -3.58 8.37 -2.65
CA ILE A 148 -3.81 8.77 -1.26
C ILE A 148 -5.27 8.59 -0.86
N GLU A 149 -6.24 8.87 -1.73
CA GLU A 149 -7.66 8.59 -1.48
C GLU A 149 -8.03 7.13 -1.66
N LEU A 150 -7.31 6.36 -2.48
CA LEU A 150 -7.42 4.91 -2.61
C LEU A 150 -6.83 4.27 -1.35
N GLU A 151 -5.67 4.69 -0.89
CA GLU A 151 -5.05 4.29 0.38
C GLU A 151 -5.89 4.77 1.57
N ARG A 152 -6.44 6.00 1.56
CA ARG A 152 -7.37 6.49 2.58
C ARG A 152 -8.68 5.74 2.53
N LYS A 153 -9.30 5.50 1.37
CA LYS A 153 -10.48 4.62 1.21
C LYS A 153 -10.13 3.21 1.63
N TRP A 154 -8.95 2.67 1.33
CA TRP A 154 -8.53 1.35 1.78
C TRP A 154 -8.40 1.31 3.30
N LEU A 155 -7.87 2.36 3.94
CA LEU A 155 -7.71 2.44 5.39
C LEU A 155 -8.99 2.81 6.13
N THR A 156 -9.89 3.61 5.54
CA THR A 156 -11.21 3.96 6.09
C THR A 156 -12.28 2.93 5.74
N GLN A 157 -12.08 2.12 4.69
CA GLN A 157 -12.80 0.88 4.38
C GLN A 157 -12.07 -0.36 4.90
N ILE A 158 -10.99 -0.23 5.70
CA ILE A 158 -10.78 -1.17 6.82
C ILE A 158 -11.91 -0.88 7.83
N ASP A 159 -13.13 -1.08 7.36
CA ASP A 159 -14.16 -1.64 8.19
C ASP A 159 -13.79 -3.13 8.33
N GLU A 160 -14.08 -3.62 9.52
CA GLU A 160 -13.63 -4.88 10.11
C GLU A 160 -13.91 -6.16 9.28
N GLU A 161 -14.53 -6.05 8.11
CA GLU A 161 -14.83 -7.13 7.16
C GLU A 161 -13.71 -7.44 6.15
N VAL A 162 -12.85 -6.47 5.79
CA VAL A 162 -11.82 -6.64 4.75
C VAL A 162 -10.67 -7.57 5.20
N LEU A 163 -10.56 -7.85 6.51
CA LEU A 163 -9.59 -8.79 7.09
C LEU A 163 -10.05 -10.26 7.04
N PHE A 164 -11.21 -10.55 6.46
CA PHE A 164 -11.78 -11.89 6.38
C PHE A 164 -12.23 -12.23 4.97
N LEU A 165 -11.33 -12.58 4.05
CA LEU A 165 -11.74 -13.33 2.86
C LEU A 165 -10.66 -14.34 2.44
N ASP A 166 -11.10 -15.60 2.40
CA ASP A 166 -10.45 -16.78 1.84
C ASP A 166 -10.88 -16.98 0.37
N ASP A 167 -11.26 -15.90 -0.30
CA ASP A 167 -11.78 -15.96 -1.67
C ASP A 167 -10.69 -15.48 -2.62
N GLY A 168 -10.11 -16.44 -3.35
CA GLY A 168 -8.98 -16.30 -4.26
C GLY A 168 -9.20 -15.40 -5.48
N GLN A 169 -9.84 -14.23 -5.33
CA GLN A 169 -10.00 -13.23 -6.38
C GLN A 169 -9.77 -11.80 -5.83
N ASN A 170 -8.90 -11.05 -6.52
CA ASN A 170 -8.47 -9.66 -6.32
C ASN A 170 -7.37 -9.37 -5.28
N GLU A 171 -6.12 -9.64 -5.65
CA GLU A 171 -4.92 -9.39 -4.82
C GLU A 171 -4.65 -7.92 -4.44
N LEU A 172 -5.12 -6.94 -5.21
CA LEU A 172 -4.75 -5.52 -5.03
C LEU A 172 -5.59 -4.79 -3.98
N LYS A 173 -6.87 -5.14 -3.83
CA LYS A 173 -7.82 -4.47 -2.89
C LYS A 173 -7.47 -4.71 -1.41
N TYR A 174 -6.61 -5.68 -1.11
CA TYR A 174 -6.35 -6.17 0.25
C TYR A 174 -4.89 -6.04 0.72
N ILE A 175 -4.03 -5.31 -0.02
CA ILE A 175 -2.59 -5.21 0.32
C ILE A 175 -2.39 -4.58 1.70
N GLY A 176 -3.13 -3.52 2.03
CA GLY A 176 -3.03 -2.87 3.34
C GLY A 176 -3.41 -3.81 4.49
N ALA A 177 -4.51 -4.55 4.35
CA ALA A 177 -4.94 -5.55 5.32
C ALA A 177 -3.90 -6.67 5.49
N LYS A 178 -3.30 -7.16 4.40
CA LYS A 178 -2.21 -8.16 4.44
C LYS A 178 -0.96 -7.65 5.15
N VAL A 179 -0.57 -6.40 4.92
CA VAL A 179 0.58 -5.78 5.59
C VAL A 179 0.31 -5.64 7.10
N VAL A 180 -0.87 -5.18 7.49
CA VAL A 180 -1.27 -5.06 8.91
C VAL A 180 -1.28 -6.42 9.60
N SER A 181 -1.87 -7.45 8.98
CA SER A 181 -1.86 -8.82 9.50
C SER A 181 -0.43 -9.36 9.67
N TYR A 182 0.39 -9.26 8.63
CA TYR A 182 1.79 -9.71 8.66
C TYR A 182 2.60 -9.03 9.78
N LEU A 183 2.44 -7.71 9.94
CA LEU A 183 3.13 -6.98 11.00
C LEU A 183 2.68 -7.41 12.38
N GLY A 184 1.37 -7.60 12.59
CA GLY A 184 0.86 -8.10 13.86
C GLY A 184 1.42 -9.48 14.22
N GLU A 185 1.54 -10.37 13.24
CA GLU A 185 2.14 -11.69 13.40
C GLU A 185 3.62 -11.59 13.78
N ARG A 186 4.40 -10.73 13.10
CA ARG A 186 5.83 -10.52 13.43
C ARG A 186 6.03 -9.92 14.82
N VAL A 187 5.11 -9.09 15.29
CA VAL A 187 5.11 -8.55 16.65
C VAL A 187 4.86 -9.67 17.66
N PHE A 188 3.86 -10.51 17.43
CA PHE A 188 3.57 -11.64 18.31
C PHE A 188 4.70 -12.68 18.34
N GLU A 189 5.33 -12.96 17.20
CA GLU A 189 6.48 -13.86 17.11
C GLU A 189 7.66 -13.34 17.97
N LYS A 190 8.01 -12.06 17.82
CA LYS A 190 9.05 -11.41 18.64
C LYS A 190 8.71 -11.49 20.13
N PHE A 191 7.44 -11.28 20.46
CA PHE A 191 6.96 -11.37 21.84
C PHE A 191 7.14 -12.77 22.42
N CYS A 192 6.75 -13.83 21.70
CA CYS A 192 6.97 -15.21 22.14
C CYS A 192 8.45 -15.52 22.37
N VAL A 193 9.34 -15.04 21.50
CA VAL A 193 10.80 -15.20 21.67
C VAL A 193 11.29 -14.48 22.92
N GLN A 194 10.88 -13.23 23.14
CA GLN A 194 11.26 -12.44 24.33
C GLN A 194 10.79 -13.09 25.63
N GLU A 195 9.58 -13.63 25.64
CA GLU A 195 8.98 -14.27 26.81
C GLU A 195 9.41 -15.72 27.02
N GLY A 196 10.22 -16.29 26.11
CA GLY A 196 10.65 -17.69 26.16
C GLY A 196 9.52 -18.69 25.94
N ILE A 197 8.48 -18.30 25.19
CA ILE A 197 7.29 -19.11 24.92
C ILE A 197 7.55 -19.96 23.67
N PRO A 198 7.51 -21.31 23.76
CA PRO A 198 7.66 -22.17 22.61
C PRO A 198 6.44 -22.06 21.69
N TYR A 199 6.68 -21.81 20.41
CA TYR A 199 5.64 -21.77 19.40
C TYR A 199 6.05 -22.52 18.13
N LYS A 200 5.04 -23.00 17.38
CA LYS A 200 5.22 -23.60 16.06
C LYS A 200 4.23 -22.99 15.08
N ASN A 201 4.70 -22.63 13.89
CA ASN A 201 3.84 -22.13 12.82
C ASN A 201 3.21 -23.31 12.05
N ILE A 202 1.88 -23.31 11.85
CA ILE A 202 1.15 -24.49 11.35
C ILE A 202 0.83 -24.43 9.85
N ASN A 203 0.53 -23.27 9.25
CA ASN A 203 0.39 -23.19 7.78
C ASN A 203 0.31 -21.79 7.14
N LEU A 204 0.61 -21.75 5.83
CA LEU A 204 0.96 -20.64 4.93
C LEU A 204 -0.16 -20.26 3.93
N VAL A 205 -1.39 -19.96 4.34
CA VAL A 205 -2.33 -19.26 3.42
C VAL A 205 -3.28 -18.39 4.25
N SER A 206 -3.09 -17.07 4.16
CA SER A 206 -3.99 -15.99 4.61
C SER A 206 -4.17 -15.68 6.12
N SER A 207 -3.81 -16.56 7.04
CA SER A 207 -3.65 -16.23 8.47
C SER A 207 -2.73 -17.25 9.14
N PHE A 208 -1.62 -16.83 9.75
CA PHE A 208 -0.72 -17.78 10.39
C PHE A 208 -1.32 -18.22 11.73
N ASP A 209 -1.91 -19.42 11.74
CA ASP A 209 -2.28 -20.12 12.96
C ASP A 209 -0.98 -20.58 13.66
N PHE A 210 -0.78 -20.13 14.89
CA PHE A 210 0.30 -20.55 15.78
C PHE A 210 -0.17 -21.73 16.65
N MET A 211 0.71 -22.68 16.95
CA MET A 211 0.60 -23.48 18.17
C MET A 211 1.48 -22.81 19.23
N VAL A 212 0.91 -22.51 20.38
CA VAL A 212 1.66 -22.13 21.59
C VAL A 212 1.46 -23.26 22.61
N GLY A 213 2.50 -24.09 22.80
CA GLY A 213 2.34 -25.39 23.45
C GLY A 213 1.32 -26.27 22.70
N THR A 214 0.19 -26.59 23.34
CA THR A 214 -0.93 -27.33 22.75
C THR A 214 -2.12 -26.44 22.35
N GLU A 215 -2.03 -25.13 22.58
CA GLU A 215 -3.11 -24.18 22.31
C GLU A 215 -2.98 -23.61 20.89
N LYS A 216 -4.07 -23.68 20.12
CA LYS A 216 -4.15 -23.05 18.80
C LYS A 216 -4.40 -21.55 18.98
N VAL A 217 -3.60 -20.73 18.31
CA VAL A 217 -3.57 -19.28 18.45
C VAL A 217 -3.72 -18.60 17.08
N GLU A 218 -4.56 -17.57 17.01
CA GLU A 218 -4.77 -16.73 15.83
C GLU A 218 -4.44 -15.27 16.16
N VAL A 219 -3.62 -14.62 15.35
CA VAL A 219 -3.27 -13.20 15.55
C VAL A 219 -4.22 -12.32 14.74
N LYS A 220 -4.81 -11.32 15.42
CA LYS A 220 -5.64 -10.27 14.82
C LYS A 220 -4.97 -8.93 15.05
N ALA A 221 -4.69 -8.22 13.96
CA ALA A 221 -4.05 -6.91 14.01
C ALA A 221 -5.01 -5.82 13.55
N THR A 222 -4.90 -4.64 14.15
CA THR A 222 -5.63 -3.44 13.73
C THR A 222 -4.70 -2.23 13.70
N LEU A 223 -4.97 -1.29 12.80
CA LEU A 223 -4.24 -0.03 12.71
C LEU A 223 -5.05 1.07 13.39
N VAL A 224 -4.41 1.83 14.28
CA VAL A 224 -5.07 2.86 15.08
C VAL A 224 -4.30 4.17 14.94
N ASN A 225 -5.04 5.25 14.69
CA ASN A 225 -4.49 6.60 14.77
C ASN A 225 -4.20 6.92 16.25
N ASN A 226 -3.02 7.45 16.56
CA ASN A 226 -2.59 7.87 17.91
C ASN A 226 -3.61 8.73 18.68
N LYS A 227 -4.59 9.35 18.00
CA LYS A 227 -5.68 10.13 18.62
C LYS A 227 -6.91 9.31 19.07
N SER A 228 -7.04 8.03 18.73
CA SER A 228 -8.19 7.18 19.10
C SER A 228 -7.82 6.08 20.10
N LYS A 229 -8.54 6.01 21.22
CA LYS A 229 -8.31 5.02 22.31
C LYS A 229 -9.24 3.79 22.26
N ALA A 230 -10.13 3.69 21.27
CA ALA A 230 -11.11 2.60 21.20
C ALA A 230 -10.71 1.59 20.13
N TYR A 231 -10.16 0.45 20.56
CA TYR A 231 -9.88 -0.68 19.68
C TYR A 231 -11.15 -1.46 19.39
N LYS A 232 -11.35 -1.84 18.13
CA LYS A 232 -12.38 -2.80 17.76
C LYS A 232 -11.76 -3.98 17.02
N PHE A 233 -12.08 -5.17 17.50
CA PHE A 233 -11.70 -6.45 16.92
C PHE A 233 -13.01 -7.22 16.70
N ARG A 234 -13.41 -7.47 15.44
CA ARG A 234 -14.50 -8.39 15.13
C ARG A 234 -13.99 -9.82 15.09
N TYR A 235 -14.88 -10.75 15.42
CA TYR A 235 -14.61 -12.18 15.42
C TYR A 235 -15.77 -12.90 14.76
N HIS A 236 -15.44 -13.82 13.85
CA HIS A 236 -16.38 -14.80 13.32
C HIS A 236 -16.30 -16.08 14.12
N GLN A 237 -17.46 -16.55 14.59
CA GLN A 237 -17.54 -17.73 15.44
C GLN A 237 -16.96 -18.95 14.73
N LYS A 238 -15.87 -19.49 15.28
CA LYS A 238 -15.26 -20.76 14.87
C LYS A 238 -15.71 -21.87 15.81
N ASN A 239 -15.84 -23.08 15.26
CA ASN A 239 -16.18 -24.28 16.02
C ASN A 239 -14.97 -24.91 16.73
N THR A 240 -13.76 -24.42 16.47
CA THR A 240 -12.52 -24.89 17.07
C THR A 240 -12.13 -24.02 18.26
N ALA A 241 -11.75 -24.65 19.37
CA ALA A 241 -11.12 -23.96 20.49
C ALA A 241 -9.81 -23.30 20.01
N THR A 242 -9.79 -21.98 19.98
CA THR A 242 -8.68 -21.14 19.54
C THR A 242 -8.58 -19.93 20.46
N THR A 243 -7.37 -19.46 20.68
CA THR A 243 -7.09 -18.21 21.39
C THR A 243 -6.73 -17.13 20.39
N ILE A 244 -7.45 -16.02 20.45
CA ILE A 244 -7.26 -14.88 19.57
C ILE A 244 -6.32 -13.91 20.28
N ILE A 245 -5.22 -13.55 19.65
CA ILE A 245 -4.27 -12.55 20.12
C ILE A 245 -4.54 -11.25 19.39
N CYS A 246 -4.69 -10.16 20.13
CA CYS A 246 -5.06 -8.86 19.59
C CYS A 246 -3.84 -7.93 19.61
N VAL A 247 -3.44 -7.46 18.43
CA VAL A 247 -2.31 -6.55 18.22
C VAL A 247 -2.82 -5.21 17.71
N VAL A 248 -2.32 -4.13 18.28
CA VAL A 248 -2.55 -2.76 17.81
C VAL A 248 -1.27 -2.24 17.19
N ILE A 249 -1.38 -1.66 16.00
CA ILE A 249 -0.32 -0.93 15.34
C ILE A 249 -0.69 0.54 15.39
N TYR A 250 0.15 1.35 16.00
CA TYR A 250 -0.05 2.80 16.08
C TYR A 250 0.56 3.48 14.86
N GLY A 251 -0.19 4.42 14.28
CA GLY A 251 0.28 5.25 13.18
C GLY A 251 -0.19 6.69 13.32
N ASP A 252 0.65 7.64 12.90
CA ASP A 252 0.24 9.02 12.69
C ASP A 252 -0.28 9.14 11.25
N LEU A 253 -1.59 9.34 11.10
CA LEU A 253 -2.16 9.80 9.84
C LEU A 253 -2.05 11.33 9.85
N ASP A 254 -1.02 11.88 9.19
CA ASP A 254 -0.93 13.32 8.94
C ASP A 254 -1.65 13.70 7.63
N ASP A 255 -2.13 14.94 7.56
CA ASP A 255 -2.95 15.49 6.49
C ASP A 255 -2.21 15.54 5.13
N GLU A 256 -0.87 15.47 5.14
CA GLU A 256 0.00 15.39 3.94
C GLU A 256 0.24 13.96 3.42
N ALA A 257 -0.28 12.93 4.11
CA ALA A 257 -0.43 11.54 3.67
C ALA A 257 0.66 10.98 2.72
N LEU A 258 1.90 11.01 3.19
CA LEU A 258 2.81 9.90 2.97
C LEU A 258 2.57 8.89 4.07
N LEU A 259 2.55 7.60 3.72
CA LEU A 259 2.60 6.49 4.66
C LEU A 259 3.95 6.52 5.42
N GLY A 260 4.09 7.46 6.35
CA GLY A 260 5.14 7.51 7.37
C GLY A 260 4.84 6.49 8.44
N TYR A 261 4.76 5.22 8.06
CA TYR A 261 4.44 4.17 9.00
C TYR A 261 5.57 4.02 10.01
N ASN A 262 5.33 4.47 11.24
CA ASN A 262 6.17 4.09 12.35
C ASN A 262 5.77 2.68 12.85
N PHE A 263 5.99 1.66 12.00
CA PHE A 263 5.72 0.25 12.34
C PHE A 263 6.58 -0.28 13.51
N THR A 264 7.42 0.55 14.12
CA THR A 264 8.10 0.23 15.37
C THR A 264 7.18 0.35 16.59
N GLN A 265 6.02 0.99 16.45
CA GLN A 265 5.03 1.18 17.53
C GLN A 265 3.86 0.22 17.35
N ALA A 266 4.08 -1.05 17.66
CA ALA A 266 3.03 -2.05 17.71
C ALA A 266 3.08 -2.80 19.04
N GLU A 267 1.90 -3.11 19.59
CA GLU A 267 1.76 -3.68 20.92
C GLU A 267 0.73 -4.81 20.92
N VAL A 268 1.03 -5.88 21.65
CA VAL A 268 0.03 -6.92 21.97
C VAL A 268 -0.85 -6.36 23.08
N VAL A 269 -2.10 -6.02 22.74
CA VAL A 269 -3.01 -5.35 23.67
C VAL A 269 -3.97 -6.30 24.37
N GLY A 270 -4.04 -7.58 23.96
CA GLY A 270 -4.80 -8.58 24.70
C GLY A 270 -5.02 -9.92 24.00
N PHE A 271 -5.83 -10.77 24.64
CA PHE A 271 -6.28 -12.04 24.07
C PHE A 271 -7.75 -12.32 24.41
N ALA A 272 -8.38 -13.25 23.70
CA ALA A 272 -9.66 -13.83 24.06
C ALA A 272 -9.77 -15.27 23.59
N ARG A 273 -10.40 -16.12 24.39
CA ARG A 273 -10.68 -17.49 23.97
C ARG A 273 -12.02 -17.58 23.24
N THR A 274 -12.04 -18.35 22.17
CA THR A 274 -13.25 -18.53 21.33
C THR A 274 -14.47 -19.08 22.09
N ASP A 275 -14.27 -19.84 23.17
CA ASP A 275 -15.32 -20.32 24.07
C ASP A 275 -15.89 -19.22 24.99
N GLU A 276 -15.10 -18.23 25.38
CA GLU A 276 -15.51 -17.02 26.13
C GLU A 276 -16.23 -15.98 25.25
N LEU A 277 -16.15 -16.18 23.93
CA LEU A 277 -16.77 -15.36 22.89
C LEU A 277 -18.10 -15.93 22.38
N LYS A 278 -18.62 -17.02 22.97
CA LYS A 278 -19.94 -17.55 22.62
C LYS A 278 -21.00 -16.44 22.65
N ASN A 279 -21.72 -16.29 21.53
CA ASN A 279 -22.76 -15.26 21.31
C ASN A 279 -22.26 -13.80 21.26
N LYS A 280 -20.95 -13.55 21.10
CA LYS A 280 -20.39 -12.21 20.91
C LYS A 280 -19.88 -12.01 19.49
N THR A 281 -20.15 -10.84 18.91
CA THR A 281 -19.68 -10.45 17.57
C THR A 281 -18.37 -9.66 17.60
N SER A 282 -17.88 -9.29 18.79
CA SER A 282 -16.67 -8.49 18.96
C SER A 282 -15.88 -8.89 20.21
N VAL A 283 -14.56 -8.83 20.11
CA VAL A 283 -13.59 -9.02 21.20
C VAL A 283 -13.32 -7.70 21.96
N ALA A 284 -13.73 -6.57 21.40
CA ALA A 284 -13.52 -5.23 21.98
C ALA A 284 -13.99 -5.05 23.44
N PRO A 285 -15.12 -5.64 23.89
CA PRO A 285 -15.55 -5.53 25.28
C PRO A 285 -14.57 -6.18 26.28
N ILE A 286 -13.79 -7.17 25.85
CA ILE A 286 -12.82 -7.89 26.69
C ILE A 286 -11.52 -7.08 26.85
N ILE A 287 -11.15 -6.31 25.81
CA ILE A 287 -9.91 -5.52 25.77
C ILE A 287 -10.10 -4.13 26.40
N LYS A 288 -11.31 -3.57 26.38
CA LYS A 288 -11.64 -2.22 26.90
C LYS A 288 -11.53 -2.06 28.43
N GLN A 289 -11.24 -3.11 29.19
CA GLN A 289 -11.17 -3.04 30.67
C GLN A 289 -9.76 -2.84 31.26
N SER A 290 -8.70 -2.66 30.46
CA SER A 290 -7.34 -2.51 31.01
C SER A 290 -6.54 -1.37 30.37
N ASP A 291 -5.92 -0.53 31.20
CA ASP A 291 -4.77 0.34 30.84
C ASP A 291 -3.48 -0.50 30.66
N LEU A 292 -3.58 -1.52 29.78
CA LEU A 292 -2.70 -2.68 29.58
C LEU A 292 -2.72 -3.69 30.75
N LEU A 293 -3.30 -4.87 30.48
CA LEU A 293 -2.77 -6.22 30.79
C LEU A 293 -3.82 -7.34 30.49
N PRO A 294 -4.11 -7.69 29.23
CA PRO A 294 -4.83 -8.95 28.97
C PRO A 294 -3.88 -10.09 28.60
N ILE A 295 -2.78 -9.89 27.85
CA ILE A 295 -1.94 -11.02 27.41
C ILE A 295 -1.13 -11.69 28.54
N ASN A 296 -0.63 -10.93 29.53
CA ASN A 296 0.22 -11.50 30.58
C ASN A 296 -0.51 -12.54 31.46
N LYS A 297 -1.83 -12.38 31.66
CA LYS A 297 -2.64 -13.37 32.40
C LYS A 297 -2.70 -14.72 31.68
N TRP A 298 -2.76 -14.71 30.36
CA TRP A 298 -2.68 -15.94 29.57
C TRP A 298 -1.31 -16.59 29.71
N ILE A 299 -0.24 -15.80 29.65
CA ILE A 299 1.15 -16.28 29.78
C ILE A 299 1.40 -16.95 31.13
N GLU A 300 0.92 -16.36 32.23
CA GLU A 300 1.02 -16.98 33.56
C GLU A 300 0.40 -18.37 33.58
N GLY A 301 -0.76 -18.54 32.94
CA GLY A 301 -1.40 -19.85 32.79
C GLY A 301 -0.57 -20.85 31.97
N ILE A 302 0.08 -20.39 30.89
CA ILE A 302 0.94 -21.23 30.05
C ILE A 302 2.23 -21.61 30.76
N LYS A 303 2.97 -20.64 31.34
CA LYS A 303 4.24 -20.89 32.05
C LYS A 303 4.02 -21.76 33.30
N GLY A 304 2.92 -21.55 34.02
CA GLY A 304 2.53 -22.36 35.17
C GLY A 304 2.06 -23.79 34.80
N GLY A 305 1.59 -24.00 33.56
CA GLY A 305 1.22 -25.32 33.04
C GLY A 305 2.39 -26.12 32.45
N ILE A 306 3.43 -25.45 31.95
CA ILE A 306 4.66 -26.09 31.40
C ILE A 306 5.59 -26.61 32.52
N SER A 307 5.38 -26.16 33.76
CA SER A 307 6.18 -26.56 34.93
C SER A 307 5.58 -27.70 35.77
N ARG A 308 4.61 -28.46 35.22
CA ARG A 308 4.07 -29.69 35.80
C ARG A 308 4.28 -30.90 34.90
#